data_AF-A0A9D5SJC7-F1
#
_entry.id   AF-A0A9D5SJC7-F1
#
_cell.length_a   1.000
_cell.length_b   1.000
_cell.length_c   1.000
_cell.angle_alpha   90.00
_cell.angle_beta   90.00
_cell.angle_gamma   90.00
#
_symmetry.space_group_name_H-M   'P 1'
#
loop_
_entity.id
_entity.type
_entity.pdbx_description
1 polymer ?
#
loop_
_entity_poly.entity_id
_entity_poly.type
_entity_poly.pdbx_seq_one_letter_code
_entity_poly.pdbx_strand_id
1 'polypeptide(L)'
;MRSFIITSLLFTCVLCVIFFNGNYINSSAEYIVECVEDAHFEADPVGSIERLESFWKENQAKVGLSVGYKELDRMSDLIIDLRTYFELGNSDEVKRVRVLIVETADEISRLERFSLENLL
;
A
#
# COMPACT_ATOMS: atom_id res chain seq x y z
N MET A 1 -27.92 22.01 22.99
CA MET A 1 -28.49 20.91 22.17
C MET A 1 -28.01 20.95 20.71
N ARG A 2 -28.21 22.03 19.94
CA ARG A 2 -27.70 22.11 18.55
C ARG A 2 -26.19 21.88 18.42
N SER A 3 -25.40 22.50 19.28
CA SER A 3 -23.94 22.35 19.30
C SER A 3 -23.51 20.90 19.61
N PHE A 4 -24.22 20.21 20.52
CA PHE A 4 -23.95 18.81 20.85
C PHE A 4 -24.20 17.87 19.67
N ILE A 5 -25.30 18.10 18.92
CA ILE A 5 -25.61 17.33 17.70
C ILE A 5 -24.55 17.56 16.62
N ILE A 6 -24.12 18.82 16.43
CA ILE A 6 -23.07 19.15 15.44
C ILE A 6 -21.74 18.50 15.81
N THR A 7 -21.32 18.57 17.08
CA THR A 7 -20.08 17.93 17.54
C THR A 7 -20.17 16.41 17.42
N SER A 8 -21.31 15.81 17.74
CA SER A 8 -21.51 14.37 17.59
C SER A 8 -21.47 13.94 16.11
N LEU A 9 -22.06 14.71 15.19
CA LEU A 9 -21.97 14.45 13.76
C LEU A 9 -20.54 14.56 13.24
N LEU A 10 -19.79 15.59 13.66
CA LEU A 10 -18.38 15.74 13.30
C LEU A 10 -17.54 14.56 13.80
N PHE A 11 -17.77 14.14 15.05
CA PHE A 11 -17.06 13.00 15.64
C PHE A 11 -17.32 11.70 14.85
N THR A 12 -18.59 11.40 14.54
CA THR A 12 -18.94 10.25 13.70
C THR A 12 -18.31 10.34 12.31
N CYS A 13 -18.29 11.53 11.71
CA CYS A 13 -17.69 11.75 10.40
C CYS A 13 -16.18 11.44 10.41
N VAL A 14 -15.46 11.89 11.45
CA VAL A 14 -14.03 11.59 11.62
C VAL A 14 -13.81 10.08 11.77
N LEU A 15 -14.59 9.38 12.60
CA LEU A 15 -14.50 7.92 12.75
C LEU A 15 -14.74 7.19 11.42
N CYS A 16 -15.73 7.63 10.64
CA CYS A 16 -15.97 7.05 9.32
C CYS A 16 -14.75 7.24 8.40
N VAL A 17 -14.15 8.44 8.36
CA VAL A 17 -12.96 8.70 7.54
C VAL A 17 -11.81 7.79 7.94
N ILE A 18 -11.53 7.65 9.25
CA ILE A 18 -10.48 6.77 9.76
C ILE A 18 -10.74 5.32 9.33
N PHE A 19 -11.98 4.83 9.47
CA PHE A 19 -12.33 3.46 9.09
C PHE A 19 -12.23 3.21 7.58
N PHE A 20 -12.73 4.14 6.74
CA PHE A 20 -12.63 4.01 5.28
C PHE A 20 -11.18 4.05 4.81
N ASN A 21 -10.37 4.91 5.40
CA ASN A 21 -8.95 5.00 5.11
C ASN A 21 -8.22 3.71 5.47
N GLY A 22 -8.51 3.14 6.65
CA GLY A 22 -7.90 1.88 7.07
C GLY A 22 -8.21 0.70 6.15
N ASN A 23 -9.48 0.57 5.72
CA ASN A 23 -9.85 -0.44 4.73
C ASN A 23 -9.17 -0.21 3.38
N TYR A 24 -9.07 1.05 2.95
CA TYR A 24 -8.44 1.40 1.69
C TYR A 24 -6.94 1.06 1.66
N ILE A 25 -6.21 1.33 2.74
CA ILE A 25 -4.79 0.99 2.87
C ILE A 25 -4.58 -0.52 2.88
N ASN A 26 -5.39 -1.28 3.64
CA ASN A 26 -5.33 -2.74 3.63
C ASN A 26 -5.57 -3.32 2.24
N SER A 27 -6.62 -2.86 1.55
CA SER A 27 -6.91 -3.30 0.18
C SER A 27 -5.79 -2.92 -0.80
N SER A 28 -5.13 -1.77 -0.58
CA SER A 28 -4.00 -1.37 -1.41
C SER A 28 -2.77 -2.25 -1.19
N ALA A 29 -2.50 -2.63 0.06
CA ALA A 29 -1.42 -3.55 0.41
C ALA A 29 -1.67 -4.94 -0.19
N GLU A 30 -2.89 -5.46 -0.08
CA GLU A 30 -3.29 -6.74 -0.68
C GLU A 30 -3.10 -6.74 -2.21
N TYR A 31 -3.51 -5.67 -2.89
CA TYR A 31 -3.33 -5.54 -4.33
C TYR A 31 -1.84 -5.51 -4.74
N ILE A 32 -1.00 -4.82 -3.98
CA ILE A 32 0.45 -4.79 -4.20
C ILE A 32 1.04 -6.19 -4.08
N VAL A 33 0.64 -6.94 -3.04
CA VAL A 33 1.09 -8.32 -2.82
C VAL A 33 0.66 -9.23 -3.98
N GLU A 34 -0.60 -9.13 -4.42
CA GLU A 34 -1.13 -9.92 -5.55
C GLU A 34 -0.31 -9.67 -6.83
N CYS A 35 0.08 -8.42 -7.10
CA CYS A 35 0.90 -8.09 -8.27
C CYS A 35 2.30 -8.71 -8.24
N VAL A 36 2.84 -8.99 -7.06
CA VAL A 36 4.18 -9.56 -6.90
C VAL A 36 4.17 -10.99 -6.39
N GLU A 37 3.02 -11.68 -6.35
CA GLU A 37 2.91 -13.07 -5.94
C GLU A 37 3.41 -14.03 -7.05
N ASP A 38 4.07 -15.13 -6.67
CA ASP A 38 4.79 -16.00 -7.62
C ASP A 38 3.89 -16.51 -8.75
N ALA A 39 2.69 -16.99 -8.42
CA ALA A 39 1.78 -17.57 -9.41
C ALA A 39 1.32 -16.55 -10.47
N HIS A 40 1.08 -15.31 -10.07
CA HIS A 40 0.59 -14.26 -10.96
C HIS A 40 1.73 -13.60 -11.73
N PHE A 41 2.84 -13.34 -11.03
CA PHE A 41 4.01 -12.70 -11.60
C PHE A 41 4.69 -13.61 -12.63
N GLU A 42 4.80 -14.93 -12.40
CA GLU A 42 5.40 -15.84 -13.37
C GLU A 42 4.53 -16.04 -14.63
N ALA A 43 3.22 -15.87 -14.53
CA ALA A 43 2.30 -16.00 -15.66
C ALA A 43 2.37 -14.80 -16.63
N ASP A 44 2.50 -13.58 -16.09
CA ASP A 44 2.68 -12.35 -16.85
C ASP A 44 3.56 -11.35 -16.09
N PRO A 45 4.90 -11.48 -16.16
CA PRO A 45 5.81 -10.63 -15.41
C PRO A 45 5.70 -9.15 -15.82
N VAL A 46 5.58 -8.89 -17.13
CA VAL A 46 5.54 -7.53 -17.68
C VAL A 46 4.26 -6.83 -17.26
N GLY A 47 3.10 -7.46 -17.47
CA GLY A 47 1.81 -6.87 -17.08
C GLY A 47 1.65 -6.77 -15.56
N SER A 48 2.32 -7.63 -14.78
CA SER A 48 2.32 -7.51 -13.32
C SER A 48 3.13 -6.31 -12.83
N ILE A 49 4.31 -6.05 -13.41
CA ILE A 49 5.10 -4.85 -13.13
C ILE A 49 4.33 -3.59 -13.55
N GLU A 50 3.76 -3.55 -14.76
CA GLU A 50 3.02 -2.38 -15.24
C GLU A 50 1.79 -2.06 -14.39
N ARG A 51 1.06 -3.09 -13.94
CA ARG A 51 -0.07 -2.93 -13.02
C ARG A 51 0.37 -2.38 -11.67
N LEU A 52 1.46 -2.90 -11.13
CA LEU A 52 2.04 -2.41 -9.87
C LEU A 52 2.47 -0.95 -9.97
N GLU A 53 3.19 -0.58 -11.04
CA GLU A 53 3.63 0.79 -11.31
C GLU A 53 2.45 1.76 -11.45
N SER A 54 1.45 1.36 -12.23
CA SER A 54 0.25 2.18 -12.48
C SER A 54 -0.56 2.35 -11.19
N PHE A 55 -0.80 1.26 -10.47
CA PHE A 55 -1.51 1.29 -9.20
C PHE A 55 -0.80 2.16 -8.18
N TRP A 56 0.51 2.01 -8.03
CA TRP A 56 1.28 2.81 -7.08
C TRP A 56 1.21 4.30 -7.43
N LYS A 57 1.42 4.66 -8.70
CA LYS A 57 1.36 6.05 -9.16
C LYS A 57 0.00 6.70 -8.92
N GLU A 58 -1.10 5.96 -9.08
CA GLU A 58 -2.45 6.49 -8.87
C GLU A 58 -2.84 6.61 -7.39
N ASN A 59 -2.26 5.78 -6.53
CA ASN A 59 -2.73 5.61 -5.15
C ASN A 59 -1.72 6.06 -4.09
N GLN A 60 -0.46 6.33 -4.43
CA GLN A 60 0.60 6.80 -3.51
C GLN A 60 0.16 8.00 -2.68
N ALA A 61 -0.48 9.01 -3.30
CA ALA A 61 -0.93 10.21 -2.59
C ALA A 61 -2.03 9.91 -1.54
N LYS A 62 -2.86 8.90 -1.78
CA LYS A 62 -3.93 8.49 -0.86
C LYS A 62 -3.36 7.65 0.29
N VAL A 63 -2.46 6.72 -0.03
CA VAL A 63 -1.73 5.92 0.98
C VAL A 63 -0.90 6.85 1.88
N GLY A 64 -0.28 7.88 1.31
CA GLY A 64 0.52 8.86 2.05
C GLY A 64 -0.26 9.81 2.96
N LEU A 65 -1.58 9.70 3.04
CA LEU A 65 -2.36 10.42 4.07
C LEU A 65 -2.14 9.84 5.47
N SER A 66 -1.74 8.56 5.56
CA SER A 66 -1.65 7.83 6.85
C SER A 66 -0.35 7.06 7.02
N VAL A 67 0.42 6.92 5.95
CA VAL A 67 1.73 6.24 5.94
C VAL A 67 2.84 7.28 5.90
N GLY A 68 3.95 7.02 6.60
CA GLY A 68 5.12 7.89 6.58
C GLY A 68 5.77 7.96 5.19
N TYR A 69 6.35 9.12 4.86
CA TYR A 69 7.08 9.32 3.59
C TYR A 69 8.19 8.30 3.39
N LYS A 70 8.83 7.84 4.47
CA LYS A 70 9.89 6.84 4.41
C LYS A 70 9.42 5.52 3.79
N GLU A 71 8.24 5.04 4.17
CA GLU A 71 7.67 3.80 3.67
C GLU A 71 7.16 3.97 2.23
N LEU A 72 6.64 5.14 1.88
CA LEU A 72 6.25 5.46 0.49
C LEU A 72 7.44 5.53 -0.46
N ASP A 73 8.52 6.19 -0.04
CA ASP A 73 9.74 6.31 -0.82
C ASP A 73 10.39 4.93 -1.00
N ARG A 74 10.44 4.13 0.09
CA ARG A 74 10.93 2.74 0.04
C ARG A 74 10.14 1.90 -0.95
N MET A 75 8.80 1.97 -0.94
CA MET A 75 7.98 1.23 -1.91
C MET A 75 8.25 1.68 -3.35
N SER A 76 8.40 2.99 -3.57
CA SER A 76 8.70 3.54 -4.90
C SER A 76 10.05 3.04 -5.42
N ASP A 77 11.09 3.06 -4.58
CA ASP A 77 12.42 2.57 -4.91
C ASP A 77 12.39 1.08 -5.26
N LEU A 78 11.67 0.27 -4.47
CA LEU A 78 11.54 -1.17 -4.74
C LEU A 78 10.82 -1.48 -6.05
N ILE A 79 9.81 -0.68 -6.44
CA ILE A 79 9.13 -0.85 -7.73
C ILE A 79 10.08 -0.54 -8.89
N ILE A 80 10.88 0.53 -8.77
CA ILE A 80 11.90 0.90 -9.77
C ILE A 80 12.97 -0.20 -9.88
N ASP A 81 13.45 -0.70 -8.75
CA ASP A 81 14.42 -1.79 -8.69
C ASP A 81 13.85 -3.07 -9.34
N LEU A 82 12.58 -3.39 -9.10
CA LEU A 82 11.92 -4.55 -9.68
C LEU A 82 11.94 -4.49 -11.22
N ARG A 83 11.52 -3.37 -11.80
CA ARG A 83 11.57 -3.14 -13.25
C ARG A 83 13.02 -3.24 -13.76
N THR A 84 13.96 -2.60 -13.08
CA THR A 84 15.37 -2.57 -13.48
C THR A 84 15.97 -3.98 -13.51
N TYR A 85 15.81 -4.77 -12.44
CA TYR A 85 16.34 -6.13 -12.39
C TYR A 85 15.64 -7.07 -13.36
N PHE A 86 14.35 -6.86 -13.61
CA PHE A 86 13.61 -7.60 -14.64
C PHE A 86 14.17 -7.34 -16.03
N GLU A 87 14.41 -6.08 -16.40
CA GLU A 87 14.99 -5.70 -17.70
C GLU A 87 16.43 -6.20 -17.87
N LEU A 88 17.19 -6.26 -16.78
CA LEU A 88 18.55 -6.82 -16.76
C LEU A 88 18.56 -8.37 -16.80
N GLY A 89 17.40 -9.02 -16.68
CA GLY A 89 17.29 -10.48 -16.64
C GLY A 89 17.85 -11.11 -15.36
N ASN A 90 17.98 -10.35 -14.27
CA ASN A 90 18.52 -10.84 -13.00
C ASN A 90 17.40 -11.44 -12.14
N SER A 91 17.10 -12.72 -12.37
CA SER A 91 16.01 -13.43 -11.71
C SER A 91 16.12 -13.50 -10.18
N ASP A 92 17.34 -13.56 -9.66
CA ASP A 92 17.57 -13.68 -8.21
C ASP A 92 17.25 -12.38 -7.50
N GLU A 93 17.68 -11.24 -8.05
CA GLU A 93 17.32 -9.93 -7.51
C GLU A 93 15.83 -9.62 -7.73
N VAL A 94 15.21 -10.05 -8.83
CA VAL A 94 13.75 -9.93 -9.01
C VAL A 94 13.00 -10.64 -7.87
N LYS A 95 13.36 -11.88 -7.54
CA LYS A 95 12.73 -12.62 -6.43
C LYS A 95 12.93 -11.90 -5.11
N ARG A 96 14.16 -11.44 -4.85
CA ARG A 96 14.48 -10.71 -3.62
C ARG A 96 13.66 -9.42 -3.49
N VAL A 97 13.59 -8.61 -4.54
CA VAL A 97 12.84 -7.35 -4.53
C VAL A 97 11.34 -7.60 -4.34
N ARG A 98 10.78 -8.64 -4.97
CA ARG A 98 9.39 -9.04 -4.75
C ARG A 98 9.08 -9.35 -3.29
N VAL A 99 9.98 -10.07 -2.60
CA VAL A 99 9.84 -10.32 -1.15
C VAL A 99 9.87 -9.02 -0.36
N LEU A 100 10.79 -8.10 -0.68
CA LEU A 100 10.88 -6.79 -0.01
C LEU A 100 9.64 -5.91 -0.24
N ILE A 101 9.00 -6.01 -1.42
CA ILE A 101 7.74 -5.34 -1.71
C ILE A 101 6.63 -5.89 -0.80
N VAL A 102 6.53 -7.22 -0.66
CA VAL A 102 5.55 -7.85 0.23
C VAL A 102 5.78 -7.42 1.69
N GLU A 103 7.02 -7.44 2.17
CA GLU A 103 7.36 -6.97 3.52
C GLU A 103 6.98 -5.50 3.74
N THR A 104 7.26 -4.64 2.76
CA THR A 104 6.94 -3.21 2.85
C THR A 104 5.43 -2.99 2.80
N ALA A 105 4.68 -3.76 2.00
CA ALA A 105 3.23 -3.72 1.96
C ALA A 105 2.60 -4.18 3.30
N ASP A 106 3.15 -5.21 3.93
CA ASP A 106 2.73 -5.66 5.26
C ASP A 106 3.04 -4.62 6.35
N GLU A 107 4.21 -3.96 6.30
CA GLU A 107 4.54 -2.84 7.19
C GLU A 107 3.53 -1.69 7.07
N ILE A 108 3.17 -1.32 5.84
CA ILE A 108 2.14 -0.29 5.56
C ILE A 108 0.79 -0.67 6.17
N SER A 109 0.35 -1.91 5.95
CA SER A 109 -0.90 -2.46 6.51
C SER A 109 -0.89 -2.47 8.05
N ARG A 110 0.24 -2.88 8.64
CA ARG A 110 0.40 -2.98 10.10
C ARG A 110 0.38 -1.62 10.80
N LEU A 111 1.01 -0.60 10.20
CA LEU A 111 1.00 0.77 10.75
C LEU A 111 -0.42 1.34 10.83
N GLU A 112 -1.25 1.02 9.84
CA GLU A 112 -2.65 1.45 9.84
C GLU A 112 -3.50 0.69 10.87
N ARG A 113 -3.29 -0.64 11.00
CA ARG A 113 -3.96 -1.43 12.06
C ARG A 113 -3.60 -0.95 13.46
N PHE A 114 -2.33 -0.65 13.71
CA PHE A 114 -1.88 -0.09 14.99
C PHE A 114 -2.53 1.28 15.26
N SER A 115 -2.70 2.10 14.22
CA SER A 115 -3.39 3.38 14.35
C SER A 115 -4.88 3.19 14.73
N LEU A 116 -5.56 2.22 14.11
CA LEU A 116 -6.96 1.88 14.42
C LEU A 116 -7.13 1.31 15.84
N GLU A 117 -6.26 0.37 16.25
CA GLU A 117 -6.33 -0.29 17.57
C GLU A 117 -6.06 0.68 18.73
N ASN A 118 -5.26 1.73 18.52
CA ASN A 118 -4.99 2.73 19.56
C ASN A 118 -5.98 3.90 19.56
N LEU A 119 -6.73 4.12 18.48
CA LEU A 119 -7.73 5.19 18.37
C LEU A 119 -9.12 4.78 18.89
N LEU A 120 -9.42 3.48 18.93
CA LEU A 120 -10.68 2.89 19.43
C LEU A 120 -10.54 2.45 20.89
#